data_AF-A0A1H2N396-F1
#
_entry.id   AF-A0A1H2N396-F1
#
_cell.length_a   1.000
_cell.length_b   1.000
_cell.length_c   1.000
_cell.angle_alpha   90.00
_cell.angle_beta   90.00
_cell.angle_gamma   90.00
#
_symmetry.space_group_name_H-M   'P 1'
#
loop_
_entity.id
_entity.type
_entity.pdbx_description
1 polymer ?
#
loop_
_entity_poly.entity_id
_entity_poly.type
_entity_poly.pdbx_seq_one_letter_code
_entity_poly.pdbx_strand_id
1 'polypeptide(L)'
;MYLTENIHLIRTILDQLPAEGEISSTELDGDQEQILFGLREMIRLNLISGSHHYSEHSDPTGPLLSSVSSIRLTTRGITFKGQ
;
A
#
# COMPACT_ATOMS: atom_id res chain seq x y z
N MET A 1 -6.05 -1.28 -16.14
CA MET A 1 -5.27 -0.29 -15.38
C MET A 1 -3.87 -0.26 -15.99
N TYR A 2 -3.45 0.90 -16.47
CA TYR A 2 -2.17 1.07 -17.13
C TYR A 2 -1.05 1.15 -16.09
N LEU A 3 0.13 0.60 -16.40
CA LEU A 3 1.29 0.57 -15.49
C LEU A 3 1.62 1.94 -14.85
N THR A 4 1.42 3.03 -15.60
CA THR A 4 1.65 4.41 -15.15
C THR A 4 0.70 4.84 -14.04
N GLU A 5 -0.57 4.42 -14.09
CA GLU A 5 -1.57 4.72 -13.07
C GLU A 5 -1.19 4.07 -11.74
N ASN A 6 -0.68 2.84 -11.79
CA ASN A 6 -0.22 2.12 -10.60
C ASN A 6 0.99 2.81 -9.94
N ILE A 7 1.92 3.32 -10.75
CA ILE A 7 3.10 4.03 -10.23
C ILE A 7 2.67 5.31 -9.52
N HIS A 8 1.74 6.07 -10.10
CA HIS A 8 1.23 7.29 -9.49
C HIS A 8 0.53 7.00 -8.15
N LEU A 9 -0.36 5.99 -8.13
CA LEU A 9 -1.03 5.55 -6.91
C LEU A 9 -0.05 5.14 -5.80
N ILE A 10 0.95 4.32 -6.14
CA ILE A 10 1.98 3.89 -5.19
C ILE A 10 2.74 5.09 -4.63
N ARG A 11 3.09 6.08 -5.47
CA ARG A 11 3.77 7.30 -5.02
C ARG A 11 2.90 8.13 -4.09
N THR A 12 1.64 8.34 -4.45
CA THR A 12 0.67 9.05 -3.59
C THR A 12 0.53 8.40 -2.22
N ILE A 13 0.44 7.07 -2.15
CA ILE A 13 0.35 6.36 -0.87
C ILE A 13 1.67 6.46 -0.10
N LEU A 14 2.82 6.24 -0.76
CA LEU A 14 4.14 6.33 -0.13
C LEU A 14 4.39 7.69 0.51
N ASP A 15 3.97 8.79 -0.13
CA ASP A 15 4.18 10.14 0.37
C ASP A 15 3.46 10.39 1.69
N GLN A 16 2.29 9.77 1.88
CA GLN A 16 1.51 9.82 3.12
C GLN A 16 2.11 8.98 4.26
N LEU A 17 2.92 7.95 3.95
CA LEU A 17 3.51 7.10 4.98
C LEU A 17 4.59 7.86 5.78
N PRO A 18 4.53 7.88 7.12
CA PRO A 18 5.57 8.51 7.90
C PRO A 18 6.89 7.74 7.77
N ALA A 19 8.01 8.47 7.88
CA ALA A 19 9.34 7.85 7.86
C ALA A 19 9.58 6.97 9.10
N GLU A 20 8.94 7.32 10.22
CA GLU A 20 9.00 6.60 11.49
C GLU A 20 7.57 6.42 12.04
N GLY A 21 7.30 5.26 12.65
CA GLY A 21 6.00 4.95 13.23
C GLY A 21 5.16 3.98 12.39
N GLU A 22 3.93 3.77 12.85
CA GLU A 22 2.93 2.90 12.24
C GLU A 22 1.67 3.69 11.92
N ILE A 23 0.99 3.33 10.83
CA ILE A 23 -0.36 3.82 10.52
C ILE A 23 -1.27 2.69 10.01
N SER A 24 -2.56 2.94 9.98
CA SER A 24 -3.59 2.07 9.39
C SER A 24 -4.00 2.54 8.01
N SER A 25 -4.53 1.62 7.19
CA SER A 25 -5.10 1.94 5.87
C SER A 25 -6.28 2.92 5.95
N THR A 26 -6.92 3.03 7.11
CA THR A 26 -8.04 3.97 7.36
C THR A 26 -7.57 5.39 7.68
N GLU A 27 -6.28 5.59 7.92
CA GLU A 27 -5.66 6.89 8.21
C GLU A 27 -5.06 7.53 6.94
N LEU A 28 -5.14 6.84 5.80
CA LEU A 28 -4.67 7.32 4.50
C LEU A 28 -5.80 8.10 3.80
N ASP A 29 -5.43 9.24 3.23
CA ASP A 29 -6.33 10.09 2.47
C ASP A 29 -6.49 9.57 1.04
N GLY A 30 -7.74 9.40 0.61
CA GLY A 30 -8.10 8.99 -0.75
C GLY A 30 -9.27 8.02 -0.81
N ASP A 31 -9.48 7.44 -2.00
CA ASP A 31 -10.46 6.37 -2.19
C ASP A 31 -9.94 5.07 -1.55
N GLN A 32 -10.73 4.49 -0.64
CA GLN A 32 -10.28 3.36 0.17
C GLN A 32 -9.99 2.11 -0.66
N GLU A 33 -10.76 1.85 -1.73
CA GLU A 33 -10.53 0.69 -2.59
C GLU A 33 -9.21 0.84 -3.36
N GLN A 34 -8.93 2.04 -3.86
CA GLN A 34 -7.64 2.37 -4.50
C GLN A 34 -6.48 2.28 -3.49
N ILE A 35 -6.65 2.78 -2.27
CA ILE A 35 -5.65 2.66 -1.21
C ILE A 35 -5.34 1.18 -0.94
N LEU A 36 -6.36 0.36 -0.72
CA LEU A 36 -6.18 -1.07 -0.43
C LEU A 36 -5.56 -1.81 -1.61
N PHE A 37 -5.93 -1.47 -2.85
CA PHE A 37 -5.26 -1.98 -4.04
C PHE A 37 -3.77 -1.60 -4.04
N GLY A 38 -3.46 -0.32 -3.85
CA GLY A 38 -2.08 0.18 -3.87
C GLY A 38 -1.22 -0.42 -2.77
N LEU A 39 -1.76 -0.54 -1.55
CA LEU A 39 -1.09 -1.20 -0.43
C LEU A 39 -0.79 -2.68 -0.73
N ARG A 40 -1.70 -3.40 -1.41
CA ARG A 40 -1.44 -4.79 -1.84
C ARG A 40 -0.23 -4.86 -2.78
N GLU A 41 -0.17 -3.97 -3.76
CA GLU A 41 0.96 -3.92 -4.70
C GLU A 41 2.26 -3.53 -3.99
N MET A 42 2.21 -2.59 -3.05
CA MET A 42 3.37 -2.19 -2.25
C MET A 42 3.88 -3.33 -1.34
N ILE A 43 3.00 -4.15 -0.78
CA ILE A 43 3.36 -5.37 -0.04
C ILE A 43 4.05 -6.38 -0.97
N ARG A 44 3.49 -6.63 -2.16
CA ARG A 44 4.08 -7.54 -3.16
C ARG A 44 5.47 -7.08 -3.61
N LEU A 45 5.67 -5.77 -3.71
CA LEU A 45 6.96 -5.16 -4.05
C LEU A 45 7.91 -5.07 -2.84
N ASN A 46 7.49 -5.49 -1.66
CA ASN A 46 8.22 -5.38 -0.41
C ASN A 46 8.68 -3.94 -0.12
N LEU A 47 7.81 -2.96 -0.37
CA LEU A 47 8.01 -1.56 -0.03
C LEU A 47 7.54 -1.28 1.39
N ILE A 48 6.47 -1.94 1.82
CA ILE A 48 5.89 -1.80 3.16
C ILE A 48 5.74 -3.16 3.85
N SER A 49 5.65 -3.12 5.17
CA SER A 49 5.21 -4.23 6.01
C SER A 49 4.00 -3.79 6.83
N GLY A 50 3.27 -4.76 7.37
CA GLY A 50 2.10 -4.53 8.21
C GLY A 50 1.24 -5.78 8.34
N SER A 51 0.26 -5.71 9.24
CA SER A 51 -0.75 -6.75 9.42
C SER A 51 -1.82 -6.58 8.35
N HIS A 52 -1.94 -7.57 7.48
CA HIS A 52 -2.86 -7.53 6.34
C HIS A 52 -4.00 -8.53 6.53
N HIS A 53 -5.22 -8.06 6.23
CA HIS A 53 -6.41 -8.88 6.20
C HIS A 53 -6.93 -8.92 4.77
N TYR A 54 -7.12 -10.12 4.24
CA TYR A 54 -7.69 -10.34 2.92
C TYR A 54 -9.19 -10.57 3.03
N SER A 55 -9.94 -10.10 2.03
CA SER A 55 -11.34 -10.44 1.88
C SER A 55 -11.51 -11.82 1.24
N GLU A 56 -12.74 -12.33 1.23
CA GLU A 56 -13.10 -13.54 0.49
C GLU A 56 -13.15 -13.31 -1.03
N HIS A 57 -13.04 -12.06 -1.47
CA HIS A 57 -13.07 -11.67 -2.87
C HIS A 57 -11.64 -11.59 -3.44
N SER A 58 -11.52 -11.89 -4.72
CA SER A 58 -10.26 -11.84 -5.46
C SER A 58 -10.48 -11.16 -6.80
N ASP A 59 -9.44 -10.50 -7.29
CA ASP A 59 -9.35 -10.02 -8.67
C ASP A 59 -8.36 -10.91 -9.46
N PRO A 60 -8.18 -10.68 -10.78
CA PRO A 60 -7.23 -11.45 -11.59
C PRO A 60 -5.77 -11.43 -11.10
N THR A 61 -5.42 -10.51 -10.20
CA THR A 61 -4.06 -10.44 -9.64
C THR A 61 -3.97 -11.14 -8.28
N GLY A 62 -5.08 -11.50 -7.64
CA GLY A 62 -5.13 -12.27 -6.39
C GLY A 62 -6.16 -11.76 -5.37
N PRO A 63 -6.08 -12.22 -4.11
CA PRO A 63 -7.00 -11.79 -3.06
C PRO A 63 -6.99 -10.27 -2.86
N LEU A 64 -8.17 -9.69 -2.63
CA LEU A 64 -8.31 -8.28 -2.31
C LEU A 64 -8.01 -8.06 -0.82
N LEU A 65 -7.40 -6.94 -0.49
CA LEU A 65 -7.26 -6.53 0.91
C LEU A 65 -8.59 -5.98 1.42
N SER A 66 -8.99 -6.40 2.61
CA SER A 66 -10.09 -5.77 3.35
C SER A 66 -9.58 -4.64 4.25
N SER A 67 -8.37 -4.79 4.81
CA SER A 67 -7.73 -3.79 5.66
C SER A 67 -6.24 -4.07 5.83
N VAL A 68 -5.46 -3.04 6.11
CA VAL A 68 -4.05 -3.17 6.55
C VAL A 68 -3.83 -2.29 7.76
N SER A 69 -3.22 -2.83 8.80
CA SER A 69 -2.85 -2.10 10.02
C SER A 69 -1.36 -2.23 10.30
N SER A 70 -0.85 -1.38 11.19
CA SER A 70 0.58 -1.36 11.56
C SER A 70 1.50 -1.22 10.34
N ILE A 71 1.08 -0.41 9.36
CA ILE A 71 1.81 -0.16 8.12
C ILE A 71 3.10 0.57 8.46
N ARG A 72 4.23 0.03 8.01
CA ARG A 72 5.56 0.63 8.11
C ARG A 72 6.29 0.56 6.79
N LEU A 73 7.16 1.52 6.52
CA LEU A 73 8.11 1.42 5.40
C LEU A 73 9.18 0.36 5.72
N THR A 74 9.48 -0.49 4.74
CA THR A 74 10.68 -1.35 4.78
C THR A 74 11.91 -0.53 4.38
N THR A 75 13.12 -1.08 4.55
CA THR A 75 14.34 -0.47 4.01
C THR A 75 14.22 -0.14 2.52
N ARG A 76 13.62 -1.04 1.73
CA ARG A 76 13.40 -0.82 0.29
C ARG A 76 12.39 0.31 0.05
N GLY A 77 11.32 0.36 0.83
CA GLY A 77 10.32 1.44 0.78
C GLY A 77 10.92 2.81 1.08
N ILE A 78 11.78 2.89 2.09
CA ILE A 78 12.50 4.14 2.44
C ILE A 78 13.38 4.59 1.27
N THR A 79 14.18 3.67 0.70
CA THR A 79 15.03 4.00 -0.46
C THR A 79 14.20 4.45 -1.66
N PHE A 80 13.10 3.78 -1.94
CA PHE A 80 12.23 4.11 -3.07
C PHE A 80 11.52 5.46 -2.87
N LYS A 81 11.08 5.78 -1.65
CA LYS A 81 10.48 7.09 -1.32
C LYS A 81 11.46 8.24 -1.53
N GLY A 82 12.74 8.03 -1.27
CA GLY A 82 13.79 9.05 -1.47
C GLY A 82 14.28 9.26 -2.91
N GLN A 83 13.79 8.46 -3.88
CA GLN A 83 14.06 8.62 -5.32
C GLN A 83 13.01 9.47 -6.00
#